data_AF-Q013H0-F1
#
_entry.id   AF-Q013H0-F1
#
_cell.length_a   1.000
_cell.length_b   1.000
_cell.length_c   1.000
_cell.angle_alpha   90.00
_cell.angle_beta   90.00
_cell.angle_gamma   90.00
#
_symmetry.space_group_name_H-M   'P 1'
#
loop_
_entity.id
_entity.type
_entity.pdbx_description
1 polymer ?
#
loop_
_entity_poly.entity_id
_entity_poly.type
_entity_poly.pdbx_seq_one_letter_code
_entity_poly.pdbx_strand_id
1 'polypeptide(L)'
;MSAVLAADRGRAMMKIYHGSSIALAALTPTAMAIEGGSAPIDLALGVALPVHSHIALNFIISDYVPKSARGATRAATLALTAATAIGLFRLNAQGEGITRTAKSLWRA
;
A
#
# COMPACT_ATOMS: atom_id res chain seq x y z
N MET A 1 -19.12 -4.35 -10.91
CA MET A 1 -17.65 -4.08 -10.95
C MET A 1 -17.03 -4.81 -9.78
N SER A 2 -15.86 -5.45 -9.95
CA SER A 2 -15.26 -6.24 -8.86
C SER A 2 -14.96 -5.37 -7.63
N ALA A 3 -14.98 -5.96 -6.43
CA ALA A 3 -14.70 -5.24 -5.19
C ALA A 3 -13.30 -4.60 -5.20
N VAL A 4 -12.33 -5.21 -5.90
CA VAL A 4 -10.97 -4.70 -6.04
C VAL A 4 -10.91 -3.48 -6.98
N LEU A 5 -11.62 -3.50 -8.11
CA LEU A 5 -11.66 -2.33 -9.02
C LEU A 5 -12.49 -1.17 -8.46
N ALA A 6 -13.37 -1.43 -7.50
CA ALA A 6 -14.18 -0.42 -6.82
C ALA A 6 -13.92 -0.43 -5.32
N ALA A 7 -12.64 -0.38 -4.95
CA ALA A 7 -12.18 -0.62 -3.59
C ALA A 7 -12.67 0.42 -2.57
N ASP A 8 -13.15 1.58 -3.04
CA ASP A 8 -13.79 2.62 -2.23
C ASP A 8 -15.23 2.27 -1.80
N ARG A 9 -15.74 1.08 -2.15
CA ARG A 9 -17.14 0.70 -1.93
C ARG A 9 -17.28 -0.57 -1.09
N GLY A 10 -18.35 -0.59 -0.29
CA GLY A 10 -18.80 -1.76 0.44
C GLY A 10 -18.14 -1.94 1.80
N ARG A 11 -18.86 -2.59 2.71
CA ARG A 11 -18.48 -2.73 4.13
C ARG A 11 -17.14 -3.47 4.31
N ALA A 12 -16.88 -4.50 3.50
CA ALA A 12 -15.67 -5.30 3.61
C ALA A 12 -14.42 -4.47 3.28
N MET A 13 -14.43 -3.74 2.15
CA MET A 13 -13.29 -2.90 1.76
C MET A 13 -13.05 -1.76 2.74
N MET A 14 -14.12 -1.16 3.30
CA MET A 14 -13.98 -0.16 4.36
C MET A 14 -13.30 -0.72 5.61
N LYS A 15 -13.63 -1.94 6.03
CA LYS A 15 -12.95 -2.60 7.15
C LYS A 15 -11.46 -2.82 6.86
N ILE A 16 -11.13 -3.25 5.63
CA ILE A 16 -9.73 -3.42 5.20
C ILE A 16 -9.01 -2.07 5.20
N TYR A 17 -9.65 -1.01 4.70
CA TYR A 17 -9.10 0.33 4.70
C TYR A 17 -8.74 0.79 6.11
N HIS A 18 -9.69 0.76 7.04
CA HIS A 18 -9.43 1.14 8.44
C HIS A 18 -8.39 0.23 9.11
N GLY A 19 -8.46 -1.09 8.89
CA GLY A 19 -7.48 -2.03 9.41
C GLY A 19 -6.07 -1.73 8.91
N SER A 20 -5.92 -1.43 7.62
CA SER A 20 -4.65 -1.04 7.02
C SER A 20 -4.13 0.30 7.55
N SER A 21 -5.02 1.28 7.81
CA SER A 21 -4.63 2.55 8.45
C SER A 21 -4.06 2.33 9.85
N ILE A 22 -4.72 1.51 10.67
CA ILE A 22 -4.26 1.18 12.03
C ILE A 22 -2.94 0.41 11.97
N ALA A 23 -2.84 -0.55 11.04
CA ALA A 23 -1.60 -1.29 10.84
C ALA A 23 -0.45 -0.36 10.46
N LEU A 24 -0.63 0.55 9.51
CA LEU A 24 0.41 1.50 9.11
C LEU A 24 0.78 2.47 10.25
N ALA A 25 -0.21 2.92 11.03
CA ALA A 25 0.02 3.78 12.19
C ALA A 25 0.89 3.11 13.27
N ALA A 26 0.80 1.79 13.42
CA ALA A 26 1.65 1.02 14.34
C ALA A 26 2.99 0.61 13.69
N LEU A 27 2.96 0.05 12.47
CA LEU A 27 4.14 -0.48 11.79
C LEU A 27 5.19 0.60 11.52
N THR A 28 4.78 1.82 11.19
CA THR A 28 5.72 2.92 10.87
C THR A 28 6.63 3.27 12.07
N PRO A 29 6.12 3.65 13.25
CA PRO A 29 6.98 3.90 14.40
C PRO A 29 7.72 2.65 14.88
N THR A 30 7.11 1.45 14.77
CA THR A 30 7.82 0.19 15.08
C THR A 30 9.04 -0.01 14.16
N ALA A 31 8.91 0.22 12.86
CA ALA A 31 10.01 0.14 11.91
C ALA A 31 11.13 1.15 12.21
N MET A 32 10.76 2.35 12.67
CA MET A 32 11.73 3.37 13.09
C MET A 32 12.50 2.95 14.36
N ALA A 33 11.81 2.36 15.34
CA ALA A 33 12.39 2.01 16.64
C ALA A 33 13.37 0.82 16.62
N ILE A 34 13.26 -0.06 15.64
CA ILE A 34 14.20 -1.19 15.46
C ILE A 34 15.55 -0.62 14.99
N GLU A 35 16.70 -1.09 15.46
CA GLU A 35 17.99 -0.53 15.02
C GLU A 35 18.33 -0.90 13.57
N GLY A 36 17.99 -2.12 13.15
CA GLY A 36 18.20 -2.65 11.81
C GLY A 36 16.93 -2.69 10.94
N GLY A 37 16.78 -3.77 10.18
CA GLY A 37 15.55 -4.16 9.50
C GLY A 37 14.90 -5.36 10.19
N SER A 38 13.68 -5.70 9.78
CA SER A 38 12.95 -6.84 10.36
C SER A 38 12.03 -7.42 9.30
N ALA A 39 12.36 -8.61 8.79
CA ALA A 39 11.62 -9.23 7.69
C ALA A 39 10.10 -9.32 7.93
N PRO A 40 9.59 -9.65 9.15
CA PRO A 40 8.15 -9.60 9.42
C PRO A 40 7.55 -8.19 9.28
N ILE A 41 8.24 -7.16 9.78
CA ILE A 41 7.78 -5.77 9.68
C ILE A 41 7.84 -5.29 8.22
N ASP A 42 8.92 -5.62 7.52
CA ASP A 42 9.12 -5.26 6.13
C ASP A 42 8.07 -5.90 5.22
N LEU A 43 7.76 -7.19 5.40
CA LEU A 43 6.68 -7.86 4.68
C LEU A 43 5.30 -7.27 5.02
N ALA A 44 5.04 -6.98 6.29
CA ALA A 44 3.78 -6.35 6.72
C ALA A 44 3.60 -4.96 6.08
N LEU A 45 4.65 -4.12 6.09
CA LEU A 45 4.67 -2.83 5.40
C LEU A 45 4.48 -2.99 3.88
N GLY A 46 5.16 -3.98 3.29
CA GLY A 46 5.08 -4.31 1.86
C GLY A 46 3.68 -4.68 1.39
N VAL A 47 2.80 -5.14 2.29
CA VAL A 47 1.37 -5.39 2.00
C VAL A 47 0.49 -4.21 2.40
N ALA A 48 0.67 -3.69 3.61
CA ALA A 48 -0.20 -2.66 4.17
C ALA A 48 -0.15 -1.36 3.36
N LEU A 49 1.04 -0.94 2.90
CA LEU A 49 1.23 0.27 2.08
C LEU A 49 0.42 0.20 0.77
N PRO A 50 0.65 -0.75 -0.15
CA PRO A 50 -0.08 -0.78 -1.41
C PRO A 50 -1.58 -1.03 -1.23
N VAL A 51 -2.01 -1.84 -0.25
CA VAL A 51 -3.43 -2.07 0.02
C VAL A 51 -4.13 -0.79 0.47
N HIS A 52 -3.57 -0.10 1.47
CA HIS A 52 -4.13 1.15 1.98
C HIS A 52 -4.22 2.20 0.86
N SER A 53 -3.11 2.41 0.15
CA SER A 53 -3.02 3.39 -0.92
C SER A 53 -3.94 3.05 -2.10
N HIS A 54 -4.14 1.78 -2.44
CA HIS A 54 -5.07 1.40 -3.50
C HIS A 54 -6.50 1.81 -3.19
N ILE A 55 -6.97 1.57 -1.97
CA ILE A 55 -8.31 1.96 -1.54
C ILE A 55 -8.42 3.49 -1.45
N ALA A 56 -7.41 4.16 -0.89
CA ALA A 56 -7.33 5.62 -0.82
C ALA A 56 -7.43 6.28 -2.21
N LEU A 57 -6.66 5.78 -3.19
CA LEU A 57 -6.69 6.28 -4.57
C LEU A 57 -8.04 6.04 -5.24
N ASN A 58 -8.77 4.97 -4.91
CA ASN A 58 -10.11 4.75 -5.44
C ASN A 58 -11.12 5.80 -4.93
N PHE A 59 -10.95 6.35 -3.71
CA PHE A 59 -11.73 7.51 -3.25
C PHE A 59 -11.44 8.74 -4.11
N ILE A 60 -10.16 9.05 -4.34
CA ILE A 60 -9.75 10.18 -5.20
C ILE A 60 -10.33 10.02 -6.61
N ILE A 61 -10.30 8.82 -7.18
CA ILE A 61 -10.89 8.55 -8.49
C ILE A 61 -12.41 8.75 -8.49
N SER A 62 -13.08 8.39 -7.39
CA SER A 62 -14.52 8.61 -7.23
C SER A 62 -14.89 10.09 -7.12
N ASP A 63 -14.03 10.89 -6.52
CA ASP A 63 -14.28 12.31 -6.29
C ASP A 63 -13.98 13.15 -7.55
N TYR A 64 -12.91 12.84 -8.26
CA TYR A 64 -12.37 13.75 -9.29
C TYR A 64 -12.38 13.22 -10.72
N VAL A 65 -12.46 11.90 -10.95
CA VAL A 65 -12.41 11.36 -12.32
C VAL A 65 -13.80 11.29 -12.94
N PRO A 66 -14.00 11.81 -14.18
CA PRO A 66 -15.27 11.72 -14.91
C PRO A 66 -15.78 10.29 -15.03
N LYS A 67 -17.11 10.10 -14.98
CA LYS A 67 -17.75 8.77 -15.02
C LYS A 67 -17.31 7.93 -16.23
N SER A 68 -17.09 8.56 -17.39
CA SER A 68 -16.66 7.90 -18.63
C SER A 68 -15.25 7.30 -18.55
N ALA A 69 -14.34 7.91 -17.78
CA ALA A 69 -12.95 7.46 -17.65
C ALA A 69 -12.70 6.59 -16.41
N ARG A 70 -13.63 6.61 -15.44
CA ARG A 70 -13.45 6.00 -14.11
C ARG A 70 -13.06 4.52 -14.14
N GLY A 71 -13.67 3.73 -15.02
CA GLY A 71 -13.36 2.30 -15.15
C GLY A 71 -11.91 2.06 -15.59
N ALA A 72 -11.45 2.79 -16.61
CA ALA A 72 -10.08 2.69 -17.11
C ALA A 72 -9.06 3.18 -16.08
N THR A 73 -9.33 4.30 -15.39
CA THR A 73 -8.42 4.80 -14.34
C THR A 73 -8.29 3.82 -13.19
N ARG A 74 -9.39 3.19 -12.74
CA ARG A 74 -9.35 2.16 -11.69
C ARG A 74 -8.55 0.93 -12.10
N ALA A 75 -8.67 0.48 -13.34
CA ALA A 75 -7.88 -0.62 -13.87
C ALA A 75 -6.39 -0.27 -13.92
N ALA A 76 -6.04 0.95 -14.37
CA ALA A 76 -4.66 1.43 -14.38
C ALA A 76 -4.09 1.53 -12.95
N THR A 77 -4.87 2.03 -11.99
CA THR A 77 -4.49 2.06 -10.58
C THR A 77 -4.28 0.67 -10.00
N LEU A 78 -5.11 -0.31 -10.38
CA LEU A 78 -4.90 -1.71 -9.97
C LEU A 78 -3.59 -2.28 -10.53
N ALA A 79 -3.29 -2.04 -11.81
CA ALA A 79 -2.03 -2.45 -12.42
C ALA A 79 -0.83 -1.80 -11.71
N LEU A 80 -0.91 -0.50 -11.39
CA LEU A 80 0.10 0.21 -10.62
C LEU A 80 0.27 -0.39 -9.22
N THR A 81 -0.83 -0.65 -8.50
CA THR A 81 -0.78 -1.29 -7.18
C THR A 81 -0.11 -2.66 -7.23
N ALA A 82 -0.41 -3.47 -8.25
CA ALA A 82 0.22 -4.78 -8.42
C ALA A 82 1.72 -4.65 -8.69
N ALA A 83 2.13 -3.73 -9.56
CA ALA A 83 3.54 -3.46 -9.84
C ALA A 83 4.28 -2.99 -8.57
N THR A 84 3.69 -2.09 -7.79
CA THR A 84 4.23 -1.64 -6.49
C THR A 84 4.36 -2.80 -5.51
N ALA A 85 3.33 -3.62 -5.35
CA ALA A 85 3.39 -4.77 -4.43
C ALA A 85 4.49 -5.77 -4.82
N ILE A 86 4.65 -6.06 -6.12
CA ILE A 86 5.73 -6.91 -6.63
C ILE A 86 7.11 -6.27 -6.36
N GLY A 87 7.26 -4.97 -6.61
CA GLY A 87 8.49 -4.23 -6.34
C GLY A 87 8.88 -4.26 -4.86
N LEU A 88 7.93 -4.00 -3.96
CA LEU A 88 8.15 -4.06 -2.51
C LEU A 88 8.46 -5.49 -2.04
N PHE A 89 7.77 -6.50 -2.59
CA PHE A 89 8.07 -7.89 -2.29
C PHE A 89 9.50 -8.26 -2.71
N ARG A 90 9.93 -7.87 -3.91
CA ARG A 90 11.31 -8.07 -4.37
C ARG A 90 12.31 -7.35 -3.47
N LEU A 91 12.06 -6.10 -3.09
CA LEU A 91 12.91 -5.36 -2.17
C LEU A 91 13.07 -6.08 -0.82
N ASN A 92 11.98 -6.65 -0.31
CA ASN A 92 11.97 -7.39 0.96
C ASN A 92 12.62 -8.78 0.87
N ALA A 93 12.47 -9.46 -0.27
CA ALA A 93 12.95 -10.84 -0.45
C ALA A 93 14.40 -10.92 -0.95
N GLN A 94 14.84 -9.93 -1.73
CA GLN A 94 16.13 -9.96 -2.45
C GLN A 94 17.00 -8.72 -2.17
N GLY A 95 16.43 -7.67 -1.59
CA GLY A 95 17.15 -6.44 -1.22
C GLY A 95 17.34 -6.31 0.29
N GLU A 96 17.57 -5.07 0.74
CA GLU A 96 17.80 -4.77 2.15
C GLU A 96 16.52 -4.77 3.02
N GLY A 97 15.34 -4.85 2.39
CA GLY A 97 14.06 -4.62 3.05
C GLY A 97 13.71 -3.13 3.19
N ILE A 98 12.41 -2.83 3.27
CA ILE A 98 11.88 -1.45 3.31
C ILE A 98 12.53 -0.64 4.44
N THR A 99 12.61 -1.19 5.65
CA THR A 99 13.08 -0.48 6.84
C THR A 99 14.55 -0.07 6.72
N ARG A 100 15.43 -1.00 6.33
CA ARG A 100 16.86 -0.70 6.20
C ARG A 100 17.11 0.24 5.02
N THR A 101 16.41 0.04 3.90
CA THR A 101 16.48 0.94 2.73
C THR A 101 16.12 2.37 3.10
N ALA A 102 15.05 2.57 3.88
CA ALA A 102 14.65 3.92 4.32
C ALA A 102 15.70 4.55 5.25
N LYS A 103 16.29 3.76 6.15
CA LYS A 103 17.33 4.25 7.09
C LYS A 103 18.66 4.53 6.41
N SER A 104 19.06 3.72 5.43
CA SER A 104 20.27 3.97 4.64
C SER A 104 20.11 5.26 3.83
N LEU A 105 18.94 5.47 3.22
CA LEU A 105 18.60 6.73 2.55
C LEU A 105 18.68 7.95 3.49
N TRP A 106 18.23 7.83 4.74
CA TRP A 106 18.25 8.94 5.70
C TRP A 106 19.66 9.29 6.22
N ARG A 107 20.59 8.33 6.18
CA ARG A 107 21.99 8.52 6.60
C ARG A 107 22.91 8.99 5.47
N ALA A 108 22.42 8.96 4.23
CA ALA A 108 23.13 9.47 3.06
C ALA A 108 23.25 11.01 3.13
#